data_AF-A0A0N4VL58-F1
#
_entry.id   AF-A0A0N4VL58-F1
#
_cell.length_a   1.000
_cell.length_b   1.000
_cell.length_c   1.000
_cell.angle_alpha   90.00
_cell.angle_beta   90.00
_cell.angle_gamma   90.00
#
_symmetry.space_group_name_H-M   'P 1'
#
loop_
_entity.id
_entity.type
_entity.pdbx_description
1 polymer ?
#
loop_
_entity_poly.entity_id
_entity_poly.type
_entity_poly.pdbx_seq_one_letter_code
_entity_poly.pdbx_strand_id
1 'polypeptide(L)'
;MNKLSFNGALGAVNALAVSDDGKRAYVFDPRVDAVIRINLANGQRDTLRWFDRSFRHPRWLCYCMFTMHRDSATYLPTLFYNKKRRSFLLVTFVIDDQKLVLYKTQENVIDVEPIRFDRLAYSAHKDESRLHVSIQMSNVKHKLPQGQWELPFIAHQSLHFISMEFATTQLASISTEGNMDHNDWKIKQIAADLNDALPARKATWINAWRAGMGWYVVCEKQIRDFETTRWLSLWQLDVLDCKWRKLPATTEIPMDAKNFALRIDMKNTAFLHCDWERDAAIFRMRLDELMLQREDEAVAASEQIPQDEDLLEADDNNDSSNYIELSNSQIICPICLDTYDDPRTLSCGHSICNNCIEHMKAAVQSNTIRCFACRKITTIPSTGLPVNFGLKDAIEALDKVRQLSGTNLRCAHCRKLCNEEDLWVCGDCALADSALVAYFLTEEIPESVTDGHKKVLFCAQCILKHHTSHDADQLSSFREKFNLVRERDSACKKRVNEVFEKFEATLEEKLKAGLLEPLMKDIQQELRGAFNTTAYSKRVLDKSAADMVSDFERRLLRIVANIDSQFERDSIVGEKRRYNISFGTV
;
A
#
# COMPACT_ATOMS: atom_id res chain seq x y z
N MET A 1 7.74 11.83 11.24
CA MET A 1 6.46 11.99 11.96
C MET A 1 6.66 13.03 13.07
N ASN A 2 5.99 14.17 13.04
CA ASN A 2 6.19 15.25 14.02
C ASN A 2 5.15 15.17 15.14
N LYS A 3 5.60 14.99 16.39
CA LYS A 3 4.73 14.84 17.56
C LYS A 3 4.53 16.17 18.28
N LEU A 4 3.27 16.55 18.52
CA LEU A 4 2.88 17.66 19.40
C LEU A 4 2.12 17.10 20.61
N SER A 5 2.74 17.07 21.78
CA SER A 5 2.13 16.61 23.02
C SER A 5 1.43 17.75 23.77
N PHE A 6 0.32 17.45 24.44
CA PHE A 6 -0.41 18.38 25.30
C PHE A 6 -1.27 17.60 26.32
N ASN A 7 -1.62 18.23 27.43
CA ASN A 7 -2.44 17.59 28.46
C ASN A 7 -3.93 17.70 28.07
N GLY A 8 -4.79 16.75 28.43
CA GLY A 8 -6.23 16.80 28.17
C GLY A 8 -6.65 16.53 26.71
N ALA A 9 -7.91 16.84 26.37
CA ALA A 9 -8.55 16.41 25.11
C ALA A 9 -8.57 14.88 24.95
N LEU A 10 -9.19 14.21 25.92
CA LEU A 10 -9.16 12.75 26.04
C LEU A 10 -10.54 12.15 25.76
N GLY A 11 -10.55 10.88 25.35
CA GLY A 11 -11.78 10.15 25.03
C GLY A 11 -12.30 10.46 23.62
N ALA A 12 -11.47 11.07 22.77
CA ALA A 12 -11.84 11.44 21.42
C ALA A 12 -11.64 10.26 20.47
N VAL A 13 -12.70 9.49 20.24
CA VAL A 13 -12.73 8.44 19.21
C VAL A 13 -13.29 9.05 17.93
N ASN A 14 -12.48 9.18 16.88
CA ASN A 14 -12.86 9.78 15.58
C ASN A 14 -13.41 11.23 15.59
N ALA A 15 -13.54 11.87 16.75
CA ALA A 15 -14.01 13.25 16.94
C ALA A 15 -12.86 14.27 16.84
N LEU A 16 -12.09 14.19 15.75
CA LEU A 16 -11.04 15.14 15.38
C LEU A 16 -11.46 15.88 14.10
N ALA A 17 -11.27 17.19 14.09
CA ALA A 17 -11.30 18.02 12.88
C ALA A 17 -10.05 18.89 12.80
N VAL A 18 -9.63 19.26 11.59
CA VAL A 18 -8.45 20.09 11.36
C VAL A 18 -8.83 21.18 10.37
N SER A 19 -8.52 22.44 10.69
CA SER A 19 -8.82 23.58 9.83
C SER A 19 -8.15 23.46 8.46
N ASP A 20 -8.77 24.04 7.44
CA ASP A 20 -8.31 23.94 6.04
C ASP A 20 -6.88 24.54 5.85
N ASP A 21 -6.47 25.45 6.73
CA ASP A 21 -5.10 26.00 6.74
C ASP A 21 -4.06 25.10 7.44
N GLY A 22 -4.51 24.02 8.11
CA GLY A 22 -3.68 23.08 8.86
C GLY A 22 -3.09 23.65 10.16
N LYS A 23 -3.61 24.79 10.65
CA LYS A 23 -3.07 25.48 11.84
C LYS A 23 -3.81 25.15 13.13
N ARG A 24 -5.05 24.67 13.06
CA ARG A 24 -5.88 24.40 14.24
C ARG A 24 -6.50 23.02 14.15
N ALA A 25 -6.44 22.28 15.24
CA ALA A 25 -7.22 21.06 15.43
C ALA A 25 -8.36 21.32 16.41
N TYR A 26 -9.43 20.55 16.27
CA TYR A 26 -10.62 20.59 17.12
C TYR A 26 -10.92 19.17 17.56
N VAL A 27 -10.86 18.93 18.85
CA VAL A 27 -11.03 17.60 19.45
C VAL A 27 -12.17 17.68 20.47
N PHE A 28 -13.20 16.85 20.33
CA PHE A 28 -14.24 16.78 21.35
C PHE A 28 -13.77 16.00 22.58
N ASP A 29 -13.80 16.63 23.75
CA ASP A 29 -13.50 15.97 25.02
C ASP A 29 -14.82 15.71 25.79
N PRO A 30 -15.32 14.46 25.80
CA PRO A 30 -16.57 14.11 26.47
C PRO A 30 -16.57 14.33 27.98
N ARG A 31 -15.39 14.48 28.62
CA ARG A 31 -15.30 14.64 30.09
C ARG A 31 -15.61 16.06 30.51
N VAL A 32 -15.25 17.04 29.68
CA VAL A 32 -15.57 18.46 29.88
C VAL A 32 -16.71 18.92 28.97
N ASP A 33 -17.22 18.03 28.11
CA ASP A 33 -18.36 18.27 27.23
C ASP A 33 -18.20 19.54 26.39
N ALA A 34 -17.02 19.64 25.78
CA ALA A 34 -16.60 20.79 25.01
C ALA A 34 -15.65 20.37 23.89
N VAL A 35 -15.52 21.23 22.89
CA VAL A 35 -14.50 21.07 21.86
C VAL A 35 -13.24 21.80 22.30
N ILE A 36 -12.14 21.06 22.37
CA ILE A 36 -10.82 21.61 22.62
C ILE A 36 -10.21 22.02 21.28
N ARG A 37 -10.07 23.32 21.07
CA ARG A 37 -9.32 23.88 19.95
C ARG A 37 -7.85 23.88 20.32
N ILE A 38 -7.00 23.33 19.45
CA ILE A 38 -5.55 23.21 19.65
C ILE A 38 -4.85 23.97 18.53
N ASN A 39 -3.96 24.89 18.87
CA ASN A 39 -3.05 25.51 17.92
C ASN A 39 -1.92 24.53 17.60
N LEU A 40 -1.83 24.09 16.35
CA LEU A 40 -0.89 23.05 15.92
C LEU A 40 0.57 23.53 15.83
N ALA A 41 0.84 24.83 15.98
CA ALA A 41 2.19 25.37 15.99
C ALA A 41 2.84 25.33 17.38
N ASN A 42 2.05 25.48 18.45
CA ASN A 42 2.57 25.65 19.82
C ASN A 42 1.84 24.81 20.87
N GLY A 43 0.79 24.07 20.52
CA GLY A 43 0.00 23.26 21.45
C GLY A 43 -0.91 24.07 22.38
N GLN A 44 -1.06 25.38 22.18
CA GLN A 44 -1.97 26.20 22.97
C GLN A 44 -3.42 25.75 22.74
N ARG A 45 -4.21 25.73 23.82
CA ARG A 45 -5.57 25.19 23.82
C ARG A 45 -6.60 26.21 24.26
N ASP A 46 -7.73 26.20 23.57
CA ASP A 46 -8.95 26.90 23.97
C ASP A 46 -10.10 25.91 24.13
N THR A 47 -10.99 26.17 25.07
CA THR A 47 -12.19 25.34 25.29
C THR A 47 -13.40 26.03 24.68
N LEU A 48 -13.88 25.49 23.56
CA LEU A 48 -15.08 25.95 22.86
C LEU A 48 -16.32 25.25 23.43
N ARG A 49 -17.23 26.03 24.01
CA ARG A 49 -18.43 25.50 24.66
C ARG A 49 -19.62 25.49 23.70
N TRP A 50 -20.42 24.43 23.74
CA TRP A 50 -21.70 24.40 23.05
C TRP A 50 -22.67 25.43 23.65
N PHE A 51 -23.21 26.33 22.82
CA PHE A 51 -24.31 27.19 23.25
C PHE A 51 -25.58 26.37 23.49
N ASP A 52 -25.93 25.51 22.52
CA ASP A 52 -27.03 24.56 22.64
C ASP A 52 -26.64 23.44 23.62
N ARG A 53 -27.37 23.34 24.74
CA ARG A 53 -27.10 22.35 25.77
C ARG A 53 -27.72 20.98 25.49
N SER A 54 -28.49 20.83 24.43
CA SER A 54 -29.20 19.59 24.10
C SER A 54 -28.23 18.42 23.86
N PHE A 55 -27.07 18.70 23.28
CA PHE A 55 -26.02 17.72 22.95
C PHE A 55 -25.16 17.29 24.14
N ARG A 56 -25.31 17.96 25.29
CA ARG A 56 -24.63 17.63 26.55
C ARG A 56 -25.20 16.41 27.25
N HIS A 57 -26.41 16.01 26.86
CA HIS A 57 -27.06 14.87 27.47
C HIS A 57 -26.29 13.59 27.12
N PRO A 58 -26.03 12.66 28.06
CA PRO A 58 -25.33 11.37 27.82
C PRO A 58 -25.93 10.44 26.75
N ARG A 59 -27.09 10.82 26.19
CA ARG A 59 -27.76 10.11 25.09
C ARG A 59 -27.13 10.46 23.75
N TRP A 60 -26.45 11.60 23.64
CA TRP A 60 -25.76 12.02 22.44
C TRP A 60 -24.29 11.59 22.54
N LEU A 61 -23.79 11.00 21.47
CA LEU A 61 -22.38 10.73 21.26
C LEU A 61 -21.91 11.60 20.10
N CYS A 62 -20.85 12.37 20.32
CA CYS A 62 -20.13 13.03 19.23
C CYS A 62 -19.38 11.94 18.45
N TYR A 63 -19.78 11.73 17.20
CA TYR A 63 -19.33 10.61 16.39
C TYR A 63 -18.16 10.98 15.49
N CYS A 64 -18.25 12.12 14.80
CA CYS A 64 -17.16 12.71 14.05
C CYS A 64 -17.36 14.22 13.88
N MET A 65 -16.26 14.91 13.58
CA MET A 65 -16.24 16.36 13.38
C MET A 65 -15.44 16.72 12.13
N PHE A 66 -15.82 17.82 11.51
CA PHE A 66 -15.16 18.43 10.36
C PHE A 66 -15.11 19.93 10.51
N THR A 67 -14.21 20.60 9.78
CA THR A 67 -14.23 22.05 9.66
C THR A 67 -14.67 22.46 8.27
N MET A 68 -15.36 23.59 8.17
CA MET A 68 -15.63 24.26 6.90
C MET A 68 -15.39 25.75 7.07
N HIS A 69 -14.70 26.38 6.13
CA HIS A 69 -14.53 27.83 6.13
C HIS A 69 -15.45 28.47 5.09
N ARG A 70 -16.26 29.44 5.51
CA ARG A 70 -17.17 30.18 4.62
C ARG A 70 -17.38 31.60 5.16
N ASP A 71 -17.35 32.59 4.28
CA ASP A 71 -17.65 33.99 4.61
C ASP A 71 -16.85 34.50 5.83
N SER A 72 -15.55 34.18 5.88
CA SER A 72 -14.61 34.47 6.97
C SER A 72 -14.92 33.84 8.33
N ALA A 73 -15.97 33.00 8.42
CA ALA A 73 -16.33 32.25 9.61
C ALA A 73 -15.88 30.79 9.51
N THR A 74 -15.52 30.21 10.66
CA THR A 74 -15.24 28.77 10.75
C THR A 74 -16.48 28.06 11.26
N TYR A 75 -16.91 27.07 10.50
CA TYR A 75 -17.99 26.18 10.84
C TYR A 75 -17.45 24.81 11.23
N LEU A 76 -18.18 24.14 12.10
CA LEU A 76 -17.82 22.85 12.67
C LEU A 76 -18.98 21.85 12.51
N PRO A 77 -19.22 21.32 11.29
CA PRO A 77 -20.13 20.21 11.10
C PRO A 77 -19.75 19.04 12.01
N THR A 78 -20.69 18.62 12.84
CA THR A 78 -20.51 17.57 13.84
C THR A 78 -21.63 16.56 13.70
N LEU A 79 -21.24 15.30 13.49
CA LEU A 79 -22.17 14.19 13.43
C LEU A 79 -22.39 13.66 14.84
N PHE A 80 -23.65 13.67 15.30
CA PHE A 80 -24.05 13.09 16.56
C PHE A 80 -24.87 11.82 16.35
N TYR A 81 -24.66 10.84 17.22
CA TYR A 81 -25.51 9.66 17.34
C TYR A 81 -26.34 9.74 18.62
N ASN A 82 -27.66 9.55 18.50
CA ASN A 82 -28.55 9.48 19.65
C ASN A 82 -28.82 8.03 20.07
N LYS A 83 -28.32 7.61 21.23
CA LYS A 83 -28.50 6.25 21.76
C LYS A 83 -29.97 5.86 21.96
N LYS A 84 -30.84 6.83 22.30
CA LYS A 84 -32.26 6.57 22.58
C LYS A 84 -33.08 6.52 21.29
N ARG A 85 -32.85 7.47 20.38
CA ARG A 85 -33.56 7.56 19.09
C ARG A 85 -32.99 6.60 18.04
N ARG A 86 -31.78 6.07 18.27
CA ARG A 86 -31.04 5.20 17.34
C ARG A 86 -30.88 5.82 15.95
N SER A 87 -30.64 7.13 15.93
CA SER A 87 -30.58 7.95 14.72
C SER A 87 -29.37 8.88 14.75
N PHE A 88 -28.88 9.23 13.57
CA PHE A 88 -27.82 10.23 13.40
C PHE A 88 -28.40 11.62 13.14
N LEU A 89 -27.65 12.62 13.57
CA LEU A 89 -27.97 14.03 13.37
C LEU A 89 -26.70 14.77 12.99
N LEU A 90 -26.69 15.39 11.82
CA LEU A 90 -25.61 16.27 11.40
C LEU A 90 -25.94 17.69 11.82
N VAL A 91 -25.13 18.25 12.71
CA VAL A 91 -25.35 19.59 13.26
C VAL A 91 -24.17 20.48 12.90
N THR A 92 -24.45 21.61 12.25
CA THR A 92 -23.43 22.59 11.90
C THR A 92 -23.41 23.68 12.95
N PHE A 93 -22.22 23.93 13.49
CA PHE A 93 -21.98 25.03 14.42
C PHE A 93 -21.11 26.09 13.77
N VAL A 94 -21.33 27.36 14.07
CA VAL A 94 -20.38 28.43 13.80
C VAL A 94 -19.58 28.74 15.06
N ILE A 95 -18.28 28.98 14.89
CA ILE A 95 -17.37 29.35 15.98
C ILE A 95 -17.44 30.87 16.20
N ASP A 96 -17.80 31.29 17.42
CA ASP A 96 -17.57 32.65 17.89
C ASP A 96 -16.22 32.70 18.62
N ASP A 97 -15.21 33.20 17.90
CA ASP A 97 -13.83 33.28 18.40
C ASP A 97 -13.66 34.19 19.60
N GLN A 98 -14.52 35.22 19.76
CA GLN A 98 -14.43 36.16 20.88
C GLN A 98 -14.99 35.56 22.17
N LYS A 99 -16.11 34.85 22.06
CA LYS A 99 -16.79 34.24 23.21
C LYS A 99 -16.35 32.81 23.50
N LEU A 100 -15.61 32.18 22.59
CA LEU A 100 -15.24 30.76 22.64
C LEU A 100 -16.46 29.85 22.74
N VAL A 101 -17.48 30.14 21.92
CA VAL A 101 -18.77 29.45 21.93
C VAL A 101 -19.12 28.92 20.53
N LEU A 102 -19.76 27.76 20.49
CA LEU A 102 -20.29 27.12 19.29
C LEU A 102 -21.81 27.37 19.21
N TYR A 103 -22.23 28.16 18.23
CA TYR A 103 -23.65 28.43 17.96
C TYR A 103 -24.17 27.51 16.87
N LYS A 104 -25.27 26.80 17.15
CA LYS A 104 -25.94 25.94 16.16
C LYS A 104 -26.53 26.80 15.05
N THR A 105 -26.19 26.51 13.79
CA THR A 105 -26.71 27.20 12.61
C THR A 105 -27.66 26.32 11.79
N GLN A 106 -27.37 25.02 11.73
CA GLN A 106 -28.15 24.06 10.96
C GLN A 106 -28.20 22.71 11.66
N GLU A 107 -29.30 22.00 11.47
CA GLU A 107 -29.53 20.65 12.00
C GLU A 107 -30.21 19.82 10.90
N ASN A 108 -29.59 18.71 10.50
CA ASN A 108 -30.10 17.81 9.47
C ASN A 108 -30.18 16.39 10.03
N VAL A 109 -31.38 15.80 10.04
CA VAL A 109 -31.59 14.40 10.41
C VAL A 109 -31.06 13.53 9.28
N ILE A 110 -30.21 12.56 9.59
CA ILE A 110 -29.78 11.57 8.61
C ILE A 110 -30.75 10.41 8.72
N ASP A 111 -31.57 10.24 7.68
CA ASP A 111 -32.54 9.15 7.62
C ASP A 111 -31.80 7.84 7.33
N VAL A 112 -31.63 7.05 8.38
CA VAL A 112 -31.09 5.69 8.31
C VAL A 112 -32.05 4.77 9.05
N GLU A 113 -32.12 3.51 8.62
CA GLU A 113 -32.84 2.51 9.39
C GLU A 113 -32.34 2.48 10.85
N PRO A 114 -33.22 2.30 11.84
CA PRO A 114 -32.82 2.34 13.24
C PRO A 114 -31.72 1.31 13.55
N ILE A 115 -30.58 1.78 14.05
CA ILE A 115 -29.44 0.93 14.41
C ILE A 115 -29.81 0.03 15.58
N ARG A 116 -29.80 -1.29 15.36
CA ARG A 116 -30.26 -2.28 16.36
C ARG A 116 -29.16 -2.85 17.26
N PHE A 117 -27.88 -2.49 17.05
CA PHE A 117 -26.73 -3.12 17.71
C PHE A 117 -25.73 -2.12 18.32
N ASP A 118 -24.95 -2.61 19.30
CA ASP A 118 -24.00 -1.82 20.10
C ASP A 118 -22.63 -1.60 19.41
N ARG A 119 -22.32 -2.31 18.33
CA ARG A 119 -21.08 -2.15 17.55
C ARG A 119 -21.38 -1.72 16.12
N LEU A 120 -20.85 -0.55 15.75
CA LEU A 120 -20.92 0.04 14.42
C LEU A 120 -19.51 0.12 13.84
N ALA A 121 -19.30 -0.44 12.66
CA ALA A 121 -18.16 -0.05 11.83
C ALA A 121 -18.57 1.16 11.00
N TYR A 122 -17.71 2.17 10.95
CA TYR A 122 -18.01 3.40 10.25
C TYR A 122 -16.74 4.10 9.82
N SER A 123 -16.88 4.94 8.82
CA SER A 123 -15.85 5.89 8.46
C SER A 123 -16.50 7.17 7.97
N ALA A 124 -15.84 8.29 8.21
CA ALA A 124 -16.36 9.60 7.85
C ALA A 124 -15.23 10.49 7.37
N HIS A 125 -15.43 11.10 6.22
CA HIS A 125 -14.40 11.87 5.52
C HIS A 125 -15.00 13.11 4.87
N LYS A 126 -14.15 14.14 4.73
CA LYS A 126 -14.46 15.36 4.01
C LYS A 126 -13.62 15.38 2.74
N ASP A 127 -14.28 15.29 1.60
CA ASP A 127 -13.67 15.49 0.29
C ASP A 127 -14.17 16.82 -0.28
N GLU A 128 -13.28 17.80 -0.36
CA GLU A 128 -13.60 19.18 -0.74
C GLU A 128 -14.80 19.78 0.05
N SER A 129 -15.96 19.86 -0.59
CA SER A 129 -17.21 20.38 -0.04
C SER A 129 -18.20 19.29 0.36
N ARG A 130 -17.87 18.01 0.13
CA ARG A 130 -18.72 16.85 0.38
C ARG A 130 -18.27 16.14 1.66
N LEU A 131 -19.26 15.79 2.49
CA LEU A 131 -19.06 14.92 3.64
C LEU A 131 -19.56 13.53 3.30
N HIS A 132 -18.65 12.57 3.27
CA HIS A 132 -18.94 11.17 3.06
C HIS A 132 -19.01 10.47 4.41
N VAL A 133 -20.14 9.84 4.71
CA VAL A 133 -20.35 9.08 5.95
C VAL A 133 -20.80 7.69 5.58
N SER A 134 -19.95 6.70 5.84
CA SER A 134 -20.23 5.30 5.62
C SER A 134 -20.50 4.64 6.97
N ILE A 135 -21.67 4.04 7.12
CA ILE A 135 -22.09 3.35 8.35
C ILE A 135 -22.47 1.92 7.97
N GLN A 136 -21.78 0.95 8.55
CA GLN A 136 -22.08 -0.46 8.38
C GLN A 136 -22.97 -0.94 9.54
N MET A 137 -24.16 -1.41 9.19
CA MET A 137 -25.10 -2.00 10.15
C MET A 137 -24.99 -3.53 10.07
N SER A 138 -24.64 -4.17 11.19
CA SER A 138 -24.70 -5.62 11.29
C SER A 138 -26.15 -6.08 11.17
N ASN A 139 -26.40 -7.07 10.30
CA ASN A 139 -27.68 -7.79 10.13
C ASN A 139 -28.71 -7.28 9.09
N VAL A 140 -28.33 -6.49 8.09
CA VAL A 140 -29.10 -6.49 6.83
C VAL A 140 -28.68 -7.73 6.05
N LYS A 141 -29.44 -8.82 6.17
CA LYS A 141 -29.27 -9.98 5.28
C LYS A 141 -29.36 -9.45 3.84
N HIS A 142 -28.34 -9.75 3.03
CA HIS A 142 -28.29 -9.50 1.58
C HIS A 142 -27.73 -8.14 1.08
N LYS A 143 -26.70 -7.54 1.70
CA LYS A 143 -25.97 -6.42 1.05
C LYS A 143 -24.44 -6.47 1.08
N LEU A 144 -23.80 -7.32 1.89
CA LEU A 144 -22.34 -7.51 1.88
C LEU A 144 -22.03 -8.97 1.52
N PRO A 145 -20.89 -9.26 0.87
CA PRO A 145 -20.48 -10.62 0.58
C PRO A 145 -20.20 -11.38 1.88
N GLN A 146 -20.22 -12.71 1.84
CA GLN A 146 -19.97 -13.54 3.01
C GLN A 146 -18.54 -13.29 3.55
N GLY A 147 -18.41 -12.96 4.84
CA GLY A 147 -17.14 -12.71 5.51
C GLY A 147 -17.20 -11.57 6.54
N GLN A 148 -16.14 -11.39 7.32
CA GLN A 148 -15.97 -10.22 8.20
C GLN A 148 -15.37 -9.04 7.43
N TRP A 149 -16.23 -8.10 7.04
CA TRP A 149 -15.86 -6.87 6.35
C TRP A 149 -15.84 -5.69 7.30
N GLU A 150 -14.76 -4.92 7.29
CA GLU A 150 -14.51 -3.81 8.21
C GLU A 150 -14.00 -2.57 7.45
N LEU A 151 -13.99 -1.42 8.16
CA LEU A 151 -13.33 -0.17 7.74
C LEU A 151 -13.73 0.32 6.33
N PRO A 152 -14.99 0.73 6.12
CA PRO A 152 -15.44 1.22 4.82
C PRO A 152 -14.68 2.47 4.40
N PHE A 153 -14.38 2.61 3.10
CA PHE A 153 -13.85 3.85 2.52
C PHE A 153 -14.28 3.98 1.07
N ILE A 154 -14.21 5.21 0.53
CA ILE A 154 -14.58 5.48 -0.87
C ILE A 154 -13.31 5.81 -1.66
N ALA A 155 -13.13 5.14 -2.78
CA ALA A 155 -12.05 5.43 -3.72
C ALA A 155 -12.54 5.10 -5.13
N HIS A 156 -12.13 5.87 -6.14
CA HIS A 156 -12.48 5.64 -7.55
C HIS A 156 -13.97 5.32 -7.78
N GLN A 157 -14.87 6.16 -7.24
CA GLN A 157 -16.34 6.00 -7.34
C GLN A 157 -16.87 4.65 -6.83
N SER A 158 -16.11 3.96 -6.00
CA SER A 158 -16.49 2.67 -5.43
C SER A 158 -16.43 2.74 -3.91
N LEU A 159 -17.35 2.03 -3.26
CA LEU A 159 -17.32 1.77 -1.83
C LEU A 159 -16.54 0.48 -1.60
N HIS A 160 -15.53 0.57 -0.75
CA HIS A 160 -14.64 -0.53 -0.44
C HIS A 160 -14.72 -0.96 1.01
N PHE A 161 -14.51 -2.25 1.25
CA PHE A 161 -14.34 -2.85 2.58
C PHE A 161 -13.14 -3.79 2.57
N ILE A 162 -12.45 -3.88 3.71
CA ILE A 162 -11.35 -4.85 3.88
C ILE A 162 -11.77 -6.00 4.79
N SER A 163 -11.27 -7.19 4.50
CA SER A 163 -11.34 -8.36 5.38
C SER A 163 -9.94 -8.86 5.69
N MET A 164 -9.64 -9.02 6.97
CA MET A 164 -8.39 -9.62 7.48
C MET A 164 -8.64 -10.96 8.17
N GLU A 165 -9.79 -11.59 7.92
CA GLU A 165 -10.17 -12.87 8.52
C GLU A 165 -9.35 -14.05 8.00
N PHE A 166 -8.97 -13.99 6.72
CA PHE A 166 -8.27 -15.07 6.01
C PHE A 166 -6.73 -14.94 6.11
N ALA A 167 -6.02 -15.90 5.50
CA ALA A 167 -4.57 -15.89 5.43
C ALA A 167 -4.01 -14.63 4.73
N THR A 168 -4.78 -14.11 3.78
CA THR A 168 -4.47 -12.94 2.95
C THR A 168 -5.56 -11.88 3.16
N THR A 169 -5.21 -10.60 3.03
CA THR A 169 -6.20 -9.51 3.16
C THR A 169 -7.05 -9.47 1.89
N GLN A 170 -8.37 -9.31 2.03
CA GLN A 170 -9.28 -9.18 0.89
C GLN A 170 -9.89 -7.77 0.83
N LEU A 171 -10.18 -7.31 -0.38
CA LEU A 171 -10.85 -6.05 -0.70
C LEU A 171 -12.17 -6.34 -1.42
N ALA A 172 -13.30 -6.02 -0.80
CA ALA A 172 -14.60 -6.03 -1.45
C ALA A 172 -14.93 -4.62 -1.97
N SER A 173 -15.38 -4.53 -3.21
CA SER A 173 -15.66 -3.25 -3.88
C SER A 173 -17.04 -3.30 -4.56
N ILE A 174 -17.80 -2.22 -4.45
CA ILE A 174 -19.08 -2.02 -5.15
C ILE A 174 -19.14 -0.60 -5.73
N SER A 175 -19.65 -0.46 -6.94
CA SER A 175 -19.82 0.86 -7.58
C SER A 175 -20.79 1.73 -6.79
N THR A 176 -20.47 3.02 -6.67
CA THR A 176 -21.40 4.04 -6.14
C THR A 176 -22.24 4.71 -7.23
N GLU A 177 -21.96 4.41 -8.50
CA GLU A 177 -22.70 4.91 -9.67
C GLU A 177 -23.65 3.83 -10.22
N GLY A 178 -24.91 4.21 -10.49
CA GLY A 178 -25.96 3.32 -10.99
C GLY A 178 -27.01 2.91 -9.94
N ASN A 179 -28.05 2.19 -10.38
CA ASN A 179 -28.99 1.55 -9.46
C ASN A 179 -28.21 0.49 -8.68
N MET A 180 -28.06 0.66 -7.36
CA MET A 180 -27.31 -0.27 -6.51
C MET A 180 -28.03 -1.63 -6.46
N ASP A 181 -27.73 -2.52 -7.41
CA ASP A 181 -28.05 -3.93 -7.26
C ASP A 181 -27.07 -4.51 -6.22
N HIS A 182 -27.54 -4.63 -4.99
CA HIS A 182 -26.72 -4.85 -3.79
C HIS A 182 -25.98 -6.20 -3.71
N ASN A 183 -25.92 -6.96 -4.81
CA ASN A 183 -25.33 -8.30 -4.89
C ASN A 183 -24.08 -8.39 -5.77
N ASP A 184 -23.69 -7.35 -6.52
CA ASP A 184 -22.53 -7.40 -7.42
C ASP A 184 -21.24 -6.87 -6.77
N TRP A 185 -20.67 -7.68 -5.87
CA TRP A 185 -19.43 -7.34 -5.17
C TRP A 185 -18.20 -7.89 -5.90
N LYS A 186 -17.24 -7.01 -6.21
CA LYS A 186 -15.92 -7.41 -6.72
C LYS A 186 -14.98 -7.66 -5.55
N ILE A 187 -14.58 -8.92 -5.35
CA ILE A 187 -13.64 -9.32 -4.29
C ILE A 187 -12.26 -9.57 -4.91
N LYS A 188 -11.24 -8.86 -4.39
CA LYS A 188 -9.84 -9.02 -4.78
C LYS A 188 -8.99 -9.37 -3.57
N GLN A 189 -7.89 -10.07 -3.79
CA GLN A 189 -6.86 -10.27 -2.77
C GLN A 189 -5.89 -9.08 -2.78
N ILE A 190 -5.52 -8.60 -1.61
CA ILE A 190 -4.52 -7.55 -1.43
C ILE A 190 -3.15 -8.19 -1.22
N ALA A 191 -2.20 -7.83 -2.07
CA ALA A 191 -0.82 -8.27 -2.01
C ALA A 191 -0.04 -7.60 -0.85
N ALA A 192 1.02 -8.27 -0.41
CA ALA A 192 1.95 -7.72 0.56
C ALA A 192 2.79 -6.58 -0.05
N ASP A 193 3.44 -5.81 0.82
CA ASP A 193 4.42 -4.82 0.40
C ASP A 193 5.66 -5.47 -0.24
N LEU A 194 6.55 -4.69 -0.85
CA LEU A 194 7.75 -5.19 -1.55
C LEU A 194 8.69 -6.05 -0.66
N ASN A 195 8.61 -5.89 0.66
CA ASN A 195 9.34 -6.69 1.65
C ASN A 195 8.51 -7.87 2.21
N ASP A 196 7.48 -8.32 1.50
CA ASP A 196 6.47 -9.29 1.97
C ASP A 196 5.79 -8.87 3.31
N ALA A 197 5.77 -7.56 3.58
CA ALA A 197 5.22 -7.02 4.81
C ALA A 197 3.70 -6.83 4.70
N LEU A 198 2.98 -7.22 5.76
CA LEU A 198 1.53 -7.04 5.89
C LEU A 198 1.21 -6.29 7.19
N PRO A 199 0.13 -5.49 7.24
CA PRO A 199 -0.42 -4.99 8.48
C PRO A 199 -0.70 -6.14 9.46
N ALA A 200 -0.36 -5.99 10.75
CA ALA A 200 -0.74 -7.00 11.72
C ALA A 200 -2.27 -7.17 11.78
N ARG A 201 -2.70 -8.43 11.77
CA ARG A 201 -4.13 -8.77 11.79
C ARG A 201 -4.79 -8.27 13.07
N LYS A 202 -6.01 -7.75 12.95
CA LYS A 202 -6.82 -7.20 14.07
C LYS A 202 -6.14 -6.04 14.81
N ALA A 203 -5.07 -5.49 14.25
CA ALA A 203 -4.31 -4.36 14.77
C ALA A 203 -4.49 -3.11 13.91
N THR A 204 -5.39 -3.13 12.93
CA THR A 204 -5.78 -1.96 12.12
C THR A 204 -6.92 -1.24 12.84
N TRP A 205 -6.66 -0.04 13.35
CA TRP A 205 -7.60 0.64 14.24
C TRP A 205 -8.39 1.74 13.54
N ILE A 206 -7.77 2.43 12.57
CA ILE A 206 -8.36 3.61 11.94
C ILE A 206 -8.01 3.67 10.47
N ASN A 207 -9.02 3.96 9.65
CA ASN A 207 -8.85 4.32 8.25
C ASN A 207 -9.23 5.79 7.99
N ALA A 208 -8.54 6.40 7.05
CA ALA A 208 -8.96 7.59 6.32
C ALA A 208 -8.74 7.31 4.83
N TRP A 209 -9.34 8.08 3.94
CA TRP A 209 -9.02 7.97 2.52
C TRP A 209 -8.77 9.36 1.95
N ARG A 210 -8.00 9.43 0.86
CA ARG A 210 -7.80 10.67 0.11
C ARG A 210 -7.21 10.35 -1.26
N ALA A 211 -7.66 11.08 -2.29
CA ALA A 211 -7.12 10.99 -3.65
C ALA A 211 -7.09 9.54 -4.18
N GLY A 212 -8.17 8.79 -3.98
CA GLY A 212 -8.26 7.39 -4.41
C GLY A 212 -7.56 6.37 -3.50
N MET A 213 -6.88 6.82 -2.45
CA MET A 213 -6.05 5.95 -1.61
C MET A 213 -6.67 5.72 -0.24
N GLY A 214 -6.59 4.49 0.26
CA GLY A 214 -6.89 4.14 1.65
C GLY A 214 -5.66 4.31 2.53
N TRP A 215 -5.82 4.94 3.69
CA TRP A 215 -4.76 5.22 4.66
C TRP A 215 -5.12 4.60 6.00
N TYR A 216 -4.18 3.85 6.58
CA TYR A 216 -4.44 3.02 7.74
C TYR A 216 -3.39 3.24 8.82
N VAL A 217 -3.86 3.37 10.06
CA VAL A 217 -3.00 3.38 11.24
C VAL A 217 -3.13 2.02 11.92
N VAL A 218 -1.99 1.34 12.03
CA VAL A 218 -1.87 0.01 12.61
C VAL A 218 -1.13 0.13 13.94
N CYS A 219 -1.76 -0.35 15.02
CA CYS A 219 -1.19 -0.33 16.37
C CYS A 219 -0.93 -1.76 16.83
N GLU A 220 0.34 -2.12 16.92
CA GLU A 220 0.81 -3.48 17.18
C GLU A 220 1.44 -3.57 18.57
N LYS A 221 1.25 -4.73 19.23
CA LYS A 221 1.91 -5.05 20.49
C LYS A 221 3.12 -5.93 20.18
N GLN A 222 4.31 -5.52 20.59
CA GLN A 222 5.52 -6.32 20.46
C GLN A 222 6.01 -6.76 21.84
N ILE A 223 6.52 -8.00 21.92
CA ILE A 223 7.10 -8.56 23.14
C ILE A 223 8.55 -8.94 22.81
N ARG A 224 9.51 -8.32 23.49
CA ARG A 224 10.94 -8.63 23.40
C ARG A 224 11.51 -8.64 24.81
N ASP A 225 12.33 -9.64 25.15
CA ASP A 225 13.01 -9.74 26.44
C ASP A 225 12.09 -9.56 27.68
N PHE A 226 10.87 -10.10 27.62
CA PHE A 226 9.81 -9.94 28.63
C PHE A 226 9.24 -8.52 28.80
N GLU A 227 9.72 -7.54 28.03
CA GLU A 227 9.15 -6.21 27.93
C GLU A 227 8.10 -6.16 26.83
N THR A 228 7.00 -5.45 27.11
CA THR A 228 5.90 -5.26 26.19
C THR A 228 5.89 -3.80 25.71
N THR A 229 6.02 -3.59 24.41
CA THR A 229 5.94 -2.28 23.78
C THR A 229 4.76 -2.21 22.80
N ARG A 230 4.24 -1.00 22.56
CA ARG A 230 3.23 -0.74 21.53
C ARG A 230 3.78 0.20 20.48
N TRP A 231 3.56 -0.17 19.23
CA TRP A 231 4.06 0.55 18.08
C TRP A 231 2.92 0.96 17.16
N LEU A 232 3.00 2.17 16.67
CA LEU A 232 2.09 2.72 15.69
C LEU A 232 2.81 2.83 14.36
N SER A 233 2.20 2.34 13.29
CA SER A 233 2.72 2.43 11.92
C SER A 233 1.65 2.93 10.96
N LEU A 234 2.08 3.72 9.96
CA LEU A 234 1.22 4.22 8.90
C LEU A 234 1.37 3.36 7.65
N TRP A 235 0.23 2.95 7.09
CA TRP A 235 0.12 2.12 5.90
C TRP A 235 -0.78 2.80 4.87
N GLN A 236 -0.49 2.52 3.61
CA GLN A 236 -1.29 2.92 2.47
C GLN A 236 -1.78 1.66 1.74
N LEU A 237 -3.00 1.75 1.21
CA LEU A 237 -3.58 0.79 0.29
C LEU A 237 -3.98 1.54 -0.98
N ASP A 238 -3.39 1.14 -2.09
CA ASP A 238 -3.86 1.51 -3.42
C ASP A 238 -4.88 0.45 -3.88
N VAL A 239 -6.07 0.90 -4.24
CA VAL A 239 -7.16 0.00 -4.64
C VAL A 239 -7.05 -0.45 -6.10
N LEU A 240 -6.23 0.24 -6.90
CA LEU A 240 -5.99 -0.12 -8.30
C LEU A 240 -5.00 -1.28 -8.39
N ASP A 241 -3.87 -1.18 -7.68
CA ASP A 241 -2.84 -2.23 -7.63
C ASP A 241 -3.14 -3.33 -6.58
N CYS A 242 -4.09 -3.07 -5.66
CA CYS A 242 -4.42 -3.94 -4.54
C CYS A 242 -3.19 -4.35 -3.72
N LYS A 243 -2.31 -3.41 -3.38
CA LYS A 243 -1.08 -3.66 -2.64
C LYS A 243 -0.97 -2.85 -1.36
N TRP A 244 -0.52 -3.50 -0.30
CA TRP A 244 -0.14 -2.82 0.93
C TRP A 244 1.20 -2.12 0.77
N ARG A 245 1.30 -0.90 1.31
CA ARG A 245 2.49 -0.05 1.25
C ARG A 245 2.78 0.48 2.65
N LYS A 246 3.84 0.01 3.32
CA LYS A 246 4.24 0.47 4.65
C LYS A 246 5.06 1.74 4.51
N LEU A 247 4.65 2.81 5.19
CA LEU A 247 5.40 4.07 5.15
C LEU A 247 6.51 4.10 6.21
N PRO A 248 7.60 4.86 6.00
CA PRO A 248 8.66 5.10 6.99
C PRO A 248 8.19 6.04 8.12
N ALA A 249 7.04 5.72 8.71
CA ALA A 249 6.33 6.49 9.73
C ALA A 249 5.88 5.53 10.84
N THR A 250 6.84 5.13 11.67
CA THR A 250 6.64 4.21 12.80
C THR A 250 7.09 4.87 14.10
N THR A 251 6.32 4.74 15.19
CA THR A 251 6.64 5.34 16.49
C THR A 251 6.10 4.50 17.65
N GLU A 252 6.81 4.52 18.78
CA GLU A 252 6.36 3.86 20.00
C GLU A 252 5.32 4.72 20.73
N ILE A 253 4.29 4.08 21.31
CA ILE A 253 3.23 4.73 22.06
C ILE A 253 3.00 4.06 23.43
N PRO A 254 2.45 4.79 24.42
CA PRO A 254 2.11 4.21 25.72
C PRO A 254 1.13 3.03 25.65
N MET A 255 1.29 2.09 26.57
CA MET A 255 0.50 0.85 26.62
C MET A 255 -0.99 1.07 26.86
N ASP A 256 -1.35 2.17 27.51
CA ASP A 256 -2.71 2.54 27.87
C ASP A 256 -3.39 3.46 26.85
N ALA A 257 -2.71 3.80 25.74
CA ALA A 257 -3.30 4.52 24.62
C ALA A 257 -4.50 3.74 24.05
N LYS A 258 -5.66 4.39 24.01
CA LYS A 258 -6.96 3.72 23.71
C LYS A 258 -7.78 4.41 22.64
N ASN A 259 -7.67 5.74 22.53
CA ASN A 259 -8.46 6.51 21.60
C ASN A 259 -7.55 7.12 20.56
N PHE A 260 -7.97 6.97 19.31
CA PHE A 260 -7.23 7.45 18.15
C PHE A 260 -8.22 8.16 17.23
N ALA A 261 -7.74 9.12 16.44
CA ALA A 261 -8.51 9.74 15.38
C ALA A 261 -7.59 10.22 14.26
N LEU A 262 -7.87 9.83 13.01
CA LEU A 262 -7.08 10.22 11.84
C LEU A 262 -7.86 11.18 10.94
N ARG A 263 -7.19 12.24 10.49
CA ARG A 263 -7.67 13.17 9.46
C ARG A 263 -6.58 13.46 8.45
N ILE A 264 -6.96 13.58 7.20
CA ILE A 264 -6.06 13.99 6.11
C ILE A 264 -6.63 15.28 5.54
N ASP A 265 -5.81 16.33 5.51
CA ASP A 265 -6.21 17.63 4.98
C ASP A 265 -6.06 17.71 3.46
N MET A 266 -6.41 18.87 2.88
CA MET A 266 -6.32 19.09 1.43
C MET A 266 -4.89 19.20 0.89
N LYS A 267 -3.87 19.17 1.76
CA LYS A 267 -2.44 19.27 1.42
C LYS A 267 -1.69 17.96 1.66
N ASN A 268 -2.42 16.84 1.69
CA ASN A 268 -1.88 15.49 1.92
C ASN A 268 -1.10 15.42 3.24
N THR A 269 -1.55 16.17 4.24
CA THR A 269 -1.02 16.08 5.58
C THR A 269 -1.97 15.28 6.45
N ALA A 270 -1.49 14.16 6.97
CA ALA A 270 -2.20 13.36 7.96
C ALA A 270 -1.96 13.91 9.38
N PHE A 271 -3.04 14.01 10.13
CA PHE A 271 -3.10 14.39 11.53
C PHE A 271 -3.73 13.25 12.31
N LEU A 272 -2.94 12.66 13.21
CA LEU A 272 -3.36 11.56 14.05
C LEU A 272 -3.38 12.02 15.50
N HIS A 273 -4.57 12.10 16.09
CA HIS A 273 -4.74 12.25 17.52
C HIS A 273 -4.63 10.88 18.20
N CYS A 274 -3.96 10.87 19.35
CA CYS A 274 -3.82 9.72 20.24
C CYS A 274 -3.87 10.24 21.68
N ASP A 275 -4.62 9.57 22.56
CA ASP A 275 -4.68 9.91 23.97
C ASP A 275 -4.41 8.72 24.92
N TRP A 276 -3.81 9.04 26.07
CA TRP A 276 -3.41 8.10 27.13
C TRP A 276 -3.40 8.81 28.49
N GLU A 277 -3.76 8.11 29.56
CA GLU A 277 -3.90 8.64 30.93
C GLU A 277 -4.55 10.04 31.03
N ARG A 278 -3.72 11.10 31.11
CA ARG A 278 -4.09 12.52 31.22
C ARG A 278 -3.59 13.35 30.04
N ASP A 279 -2.86 12.74 29.13
CA ASP A 279 -2.14 13.39 28.05
C ASP A 279 -2.64 12.94 26.69
N ALA A 280 -2.33 13.75 25.69
CA ALA A 280 -2.62 13.44 24.31
C ALA A 280 -1.50 13.98 23.42
N ALA A 281 -1.45 13.47 22.19
CA ALA A 281 -0.62 14.03 21.16
C ALA A 281 -1.35 14.07 19.83
N ILE A 282 -0.93 15.03 19.00
CA ILE A 282 -1.22 15.04 17.57
C ILE A 282 0.08 14.77 16.83
N PHE A 283 0.09 13.72 16.01
CA PHE A 283 1.15 13.43 15.07
C PHE A 283 0.82 14.03 13.71
N ARG A 284 1.74 14.83 13.18
CA ARG A 284 1.66 15.43 11.85
C ARG A 284 2.60 14.70 10.90
N MET A 285 2.07 14.29 9.74
CA MET A 285 2.79 13.51 8.73
C MET A 285 2.49 14.09 7.34
N ARG A 286 3.52 14.51 6.60
CA ARG A 286 3.37 14.86 5.18
C ARG A 286 3.45 13.60 4.35
N LEU A 287 2.31 13.20 3.76
CA LEU A 287 2.20 11.91 3.09
C LEU A 287 3.06 11.86 1.83
N ASP A 288 3.07 12.94 1.03
CA ASP A 288 3.87 13.01 -0.20
C ASP A 288 5.37 12.81 0.07
N GLU A 289 5.88 13.35 1.18
CA GLU A 289 7.29 13.18 1.57
C GLU A 289 7.59 11.76 2.05
N LEU A 290 6.68 11.17 2.82
CA LEU A 290 6.84 9.80 3.28
C LEU A 290 6.78 8.80 2.12
N MET A 291 6.00 9.11 1.08
CA MET A 291 5.96 8.33 -0.16
C MET A 291 7.30 8.42 -0.91
N LEU A 292 7.87 9.62 -1.08
CA LEU A 292 9.17 9.82 -1.74
C LEU A 292 10.35 9.17 -0.99
N GLN A 293 10.22 9.01 0.33
CA GLN A 293 11.22 8.36 1.17
C GLN A 293 11.16 6.84 1.10
N ARG A 294 10.15 6.27 0.44
CA ARG A 294 10.19 4.85 0.12
C ARG A 294 11.22 4.64 -0.97
N GLU A 295 12.07 3.66 -0.76
CA GLU A 295 13.04 3.19 -1.76
C GLU A 295 12.34 2.51 -2.95
N ASP A 296 11.02 2.34 -2.84
CA ASP A 296 10.12 1.84 -3.85
C ASP A 296 9.67 3.00 -4.76
N GLU A 297 10.25 3.09 -5.96
CA GLU A 297 9.82 3.95 -7.08
C GLU A 297 10.17 5.44 -6.95
N ALA A 298 11.45 5.77 -7.16
CA ALA A 298 11.80 7.07 -7.72
C ALA A 298 11.38 7.12 -9.21
N VAL A 299 10.68 8.20 -9.55
CA VAL A 299 10.31 8.73 -10.87
C VAL A 299 8.87 8.43 -11.34
N ALA A 300 8.07 9.49 -11.19
CA ALA A 300 6.72 9.69 -11.65
C ALA A 300 6.61 10.02 -13.16
N ALA A 301 5.36 10.04 -13.61
CA ALA A 301 4.81 10.61 -14.86
C ALA A 301 4.93 9.71 -16.10
N SER A 302 3.89 9.48 -16.90
CA SER A 302 2.71 10.32 -17.18
C SER A 302 1.55 9.50 -17.76
N GLU A 303 0.36 9.79 -17.26
CA GLU A 303 -0.90 10.02 -18.00
C GLU A 303 -1.50 8.95 -18.96
N GLN A 304 -2.73 8.57 -18.59
CA GLN A 304 -3.92 8.25 -19.39
C GLN A 304 -4.42 6.79 -19.45
N ILE A 305 -5.71 6.70 -19.11
CA ILE A 305 -6.63 5.57 -18.89
C ILE A 305 -7.46 5.35 -20.19
N PRO A 306 -8.41 4.40 -20.27
CA PRO A 306 -8.37 2.97 -20.59
C PRO A 306 -9.17 2.64 -21.89
N GLN A 307 -9.40 1.35 -22.16
CA GLN A 307 -10.63 0.69 -22.69
C GLN A 307 -10.20 -0.72 -23.17
N ASP A 308 -10.90 -1.85 -23.10
CA ASP A 308 -12.20 -2.33 -22.58
C ASP A 308 -12.06 -3.88 -22.61
N GLU A 309 -12.51 -4.59 -21.57
CA GLU A 309 -13.65 -5.53 -21.59
C GLU A 309 -13.38 -6.97 -22.12
N ASP A 310 -14.03 -7.88 -21.40
CA ASP A 310 -14.49 -9.22 -21.78
C ASP A 310 -13.54 -10.42 -21.61
N LEU A 311 -13.70 -11.17 -20.51
CA LEU A 311 -14.71 -12.24 -20.27
C LEU A 311 -14.18 -13.60 -20.77
N LEU A 312 -13.95 -14.54 -19.85
CA LEU A 312 -14.83 -15.70 -19.63
C LEU A 312 -14.22 -16.72 -18.67
N GLU A 313 -15.15 -17.36 -17.97
CA GLU A 313 -15.07 -18.22 -16.80
C GLU A 313 -14.71 -19.69 -17.09
N ALA A 314 -14.67 -20.47 -15.99
CA ALA A 314 -14.97 -21.91 -15.84
C ALA A 314 -13.74 -22.83 -15.70
N ASP A 315 -13.70 -23.86 -14.87
CA ASP A 315 -14.47 -24.32 -13.72
C ASP A 315 -13.72 -25.56 -13.17
N ASP A 316 -14.01 -25.91 -11.92
CA ASP A 316 -13.97 -27.24 -11.33
C ASP A 316 -12.65 -27.95 -10.92
N ASN A 317 -12.57 -28.07 -9.59
CA ASN A 317 -12.38 -29.30 -8.80
C ASN A 317 -11.10 -30.13 -8.99
N ASN A 318 -10.22 -30.07 -7.98
CA ASN A 318 -9.73 -31.31 -7.38
C ASN A 318 -9.32 -31.12 -5.90
N ASP A 319 -10.07 -31.81 -5.04
CA ASP A 319 -9.80 -32.05 -3.63
C ASP A 319 -8.54 -32.91 -3.49
N SER A 320 -7.49 -32.37 -2.87
CA SER A 320 -6.40 -33.14 -2.25
C SER A 320 -5.42 -32.20 -1.58
N SER A 321 -5.49 -32.07 -0.25
CA SER A 321 -4.32 -32.07 0.65
C SER A 321 -4.75 -31.82 2.10
N ASN A 322 -5.33 -32.85 2.71
CA ASN A 322 -5.41 -32.97 4.15
C ASN A 322 -4.07 -33.54 4.67
N TYR A 323 -3.04 -32.70 4.82
CA TYR A 323 -1.79 -33.07 5.50
C TYR A 323 -1.21 -31.93 6.36
N ILE A 324 -1.55 -32.03 7.65
CA ILE A 324 -0.72 -31.72 8.83
C ILE A 324 -0.22 -30.26 8.99
N GLU A 325 -1.10 -29.39 9.48
CA GLU A 325 -0.68 -28.29 10.35
C GLU A 325 -0.26 -28.87 11.72
N LEU A 326 0.99 -29.33 11.84
CA LEU A 326 1.60 -29.60 13.15
C LEU A 326 1.80 -28.24 13.83
N SER A 327 0.97 -27.95 14.83
CA SER A 327 1.15 -26.77 15.69
C SER A 327 2.56 -26.76 16.28
N ASN A 328 3.23 -25.59 16.35
CA ASN A 328 4.57 -25.43 16.93
C ASN A 328 4.71 -26.09 18.33
N SER A 329 3.62 -26.22 19.09
CA SER A 329 3.57 -26.91 20.38
C SER A 329 3.86 -28.42 20.34
N GLN A 330 3.77 -29.08 19.18
CA GLN A 330 3.93 -30.54 19.06
C GLN A 330 5.39 -30.99 18.83
N ILE A 331 6.29 -30.05 18.49
CA ILE A 331 7.72 -30.34 18.21
C ILE A 331 8.69 -29.63 19.17
N ILE A 332 8.16 -28.97 20.20
CA ILE A 332 8.95 -28.28 21.22
C ILE A 332 9.13 -29.19 22.44
N CYS A 333 10.38 -29.32 22.89
CA CYS A 333 10.73 -29.96 24.14
C CYS A 333 10.25 -29.09 25.32
N PRO A 334 9.44 -29.65 26.22
CA PRO A 334 8.86 -28.90 27.34
C PRO A 334 9.83 -28.64 28.49
N ILE A 335 11.07 -29.13 28.39
CA ILE A 335 12.14 -28.88 29.37
C ILE A 335 13.00 -27.69 28.96
N CYS A 336 13.58 -27.71 27.76
CA CYS A 336 14.41 -26.61 27.26
C CYS A 336 13.62 -25.52 26.53
N LEU A 337 12.33 -25.76 26.26
CA LEU A 337 11.44 -24.87 25.51
C LEU A 337 11.94 -24.58 24.08
N ASP A 338 12.74 -25.49 23.53
CA ASP A 338 13.30 -25.45 22.17
C ASP A 338 12.83 -26.67 21.37
N THR A 339 13.04 -26.67 20.05
CA THR A 339 12.76 -27.82 19.17
C THR A 339 13.48 -29.08 19.69
N TYR A 340 12.85 -30.25 19.61
CA TYR A 340 13.49 -31.45 20.15
C TYR A 340 14.82 -31.74 19.44
N ASP A 341 15.90 -31.75 20.23
CA ASP A 341 17.22 -32.24 19.84
C ASP A 341 17.42 -33.65 20.42
N ASP A 342 17.63 -34.63 19.55
CA ASP A 342 17.69 -36.06 19.88
C ASP A 342 16.53 -36.53 20.81
N PRO A 343 15.27 -36.52 20.32
CA PRO A 343 14.11 -36.82 21.16
C PRO A 343 14.13 -38.26 21.66
N ARG A 344 14.01 -38.45 22.97
CA ARG A 344 13.95 -39.76 23.63
C ARG A 344 12.60 -39.98 24.29
N THR A 345 12.08 -41.20 24.20
CA THR A 345 10.77 -41.57 24.74
C THR A 345 10.89 -42.16 26.14
N LEU A 346 10.17 -41.56 27.10
CA LEU A 346 10.03 -42.05 28.47
C LEU A 346 9.14 -43.29 28.55
N SER A 347 9.20 -44.04 29.66
CA SER A 347 8.34 -45.23 29.89
C SER A 347 6.83 -44.93 29.92
N CYS A 348 6.45 -43.65 29.98
CA CYS A 348 5.06 -43.18 29.90
C CYS A 348 4.62 -42.75 28.49
N GLY A 349 5.53 -42.78 27.49
CA GLY A 349 5.24 -42.37 26.12
C GLY A 349 5.52 -40.91 25.78
N HIS A 350 5.76 -40.04 26.77
CA HIS A 350 6.18 -38.64 26.51
C HIS A 350 7.64 -38.58 26.07
N SER A 351 7.97 -37.60 25.22
CA SER A 351 9.34 -37.38 24.74
C SER A 351 9.99 -36.14 25.37
N ILE A 352 11.32 -36.17 25.51
CA ILE A 352 12.21 -35.05 25.92
C ILE A 352 13.57 -35.19 25.21
N CYS A 353 14.32 -34.10 25.05
CA CYS A 353 15.66 -34.14 24.44
C CYS A 353 16.62 -35.00 25.27
N ASN A 354 17.58 -35.66 24.61
CA ASN A 354 18.62 -36.42 25.29
C ASN A 354 19.43 -35.55 26.26
N ASN A 355 19.81 -34.34 25.86
CA ASN A 355 20.49 -33.38 26.74
C ASN A 355 19.64 -33.00 27.96
N CYS A 356 18.31 -32.88 27.79
CA CYS A 356 17.40 -32.62 28.90
C CYS A 356 17.33 -33.80 29.89
N ILE A 357 17.42 -35.04 29.39
CA ILE A 357 17.49 -36.25 30.24
C ILE A 357 18.77 -36.25 31.06
N GLU A 358 19.92 -35.97 30.44
CA GLU A 358 21.20 -35.96 31.14
C GLU A 358 21.24 -34.86 32.22
N HIS A 359 20.67 -33.68 31.95
CA HIS A 359 20.52 -32.63 32.97
C HIS A 359 19.62 -33.06 34.14
N MET A 360 18.49 -33.70 33.86
CA MET A 360 17.59 -34.20 34.92
C MET A 360 18.22 -35.33 35.74
N LYS A 361 18.99 -36.21 35.10
CA LYS A 361 19.75 -37.30 35.74
C LYS A 361 20.85 -36.76 36.64
N ALA A 362 21.60 -35.76 36.17
CA ALA A 362 22.66 -35.09 36.93
C ALA A 362 22.09 -34.36 38.15
N ALA A 363 20.95 -33.69 38.01
CA ALA A 363 20.29 -32.96 39.10
C ALA A 363 19.82 -33.86 40.26
N VAL A 364 19.42 -35.10 39.97
CA VAL A 364 18.88 -36.03 40.99
C VAL A 364 19.92 -37.07 41.44
N GLN A 365 21.11 -37.09 40.83
CA GLN A 365 22.16 -38.09 41.07
C GLN A 365 21.62 -39.53 41.05
N SER A 366 20.69 -39.81 40.14
CA SER A 366 19.95 -41.07 40.07
C SER A 366 19.73 -41.47 38.62
N ASN A 367 19.73 -42.78 38.35
CA ASN A 367 19.34 -43.34 37.05
C ASN A 367 17.81 -43.37 36.85
N THR A 368 17.06 -42.63 37.65
CA THR A 368 15.61 -42.50 37.52
C THR A 368 15.21 -41.04 37.39
N ILE A 369 14.30 -40.75 36.46
CA ILE A 369 13.74 -39.41 36.25
C ILE A 369 12.22 -39.45 36.31
N ARG A 370 11.60 -38.33 36.69
CA ARG A 370 10.14 -38.17 36.67
C ARG A 370 9.71 -37.42 35.42
N CYS A 371 8.71 -37.94 34.72
CA CYS A 371 8.14 -37.28 33.55
C CYS A 371 7.59 -35.88 33.92
N PHE A 372 7.91 -34.87 33.11
CA PHE A 372 7.42 -33.49 33.28
C PHE A 372 5.88 -33.39 33.20
N ALA A 373 5.25 -34.17 32.31
CA ALA A 373 3.81 -34.10 32.08
C ALA A 373 3.02 -34.93 33.10
N CYS A 374 3.37 -36.21 33.26
CA CYS A 374 2.56 -37.16 34.02
C CYS A 374 3.20 -37.62 35.34
N ARG A 375 4.41 -37.14 35.67
CA ARG A 375 5.19 -37.49 36.87
C ARG A 375 5.53 -38.99 37.06
N LYS A 376 5.19 -39.86 36.10
CA LYS A 376 5.56 -41.28 36.12
C LYS A 376 7.08 -41.43 36.11
N ILE A 377 7.58 -42.36 36.92
CA ILE A 377 9.01 -42.64 37.05
C ILE A 377 9.48 -43.46 35.84
N THR A 378 10.58 -43.03 35.23
CA THR A 378 11.28 -43.73 34.16
C THR A 378 12.70 -44.05 34.62
N THR A 379 13.06 -45.33 34.62
CA THR A 379 14.44 -45.78 34.82
C THR A 379 15.20 -45.71 33.51
N ILE A 380 16.38 -45.07 33.51
CA ILE A 380 17.23 -44.88 32.34
C ILE A 380 18.18 -46.09 32.25
N PRO A 381 18.11 -46.91 31.18
CA PRO A 381 19.05 -48.00 30.96
C PRO A 381 20.48 -47.49 30.72
N SER A 382 21.48 -48.34 30.95
CA SER A 382 22.89 -48.03 30.62
C SER A 382 23.12 -47.76 29.13
N THR A 383 22.23 -48.26 28.26
CA THR A 383 22.23 -48.05 26.80
C THR A 383 21.47 -46.79 26.37
N GLY A 384 20.91 -46.02 27.30
CA GLY A 384 20.05 -44.87 27.01
C GLY A 384 18.58 -45.24 26.73
N LEU A 385 17.73 -44.21 26.65
CA LEU A 385 16.31 -44.35 26.30
C LEU A 385 16.09 -44.44 24.78
N PRO A 386 15.01 -45.11 24.31
CA PRO A 386 14.74 -45.24 22.88
C PRO A 386 14.54 -43.88 22.21
N VAL A 387 15.11 -43.72 21.02
CA VAL A 387 14.90 -42.54 20.16
C VAL A 387 13.47 -42.53 19.66
N ASN A 388 12.82 -41.37 19.67
CA ASN A 388 11.57 -41.16 18.97
C ASN A 388 11.84 -40.79 17.51
N PHE A 389 12.05 -41.81 16.67
CA PHE A 389 12.33 -41.61 15.24
C PHE A 389 11.21 -40.86 14.52
N GLY A 390 9.94 -41.10 14.86
CA GLY A 390 8.83 -40.37 14.24
C GLY A 390 8.86 -38.87 14.54
N LEU A 391 9.26 -38.47 15.76
CA LEU A 391 9.41 -37.06 16.12
C LEU A 391 10.65 -36.43 15.47
N LYS A 392 11.75 -37.20 15.36
CA LYS A 392 12.95 -36.80 14.63
C LYS A 392 12.66 -36.58 13.14
N ASP A 393 12.00 -37.53 12.50
CA ASP A 393 11.60 -37.46 11.09
C ASP A 393 10.63 -36.31 10.84
N ALA A 394 9.70 -36.05 11.77
CA ALA A 394 8.79 -34.91 11.69
C ALA A 394 9.52 -33.56 11.79
N ILE A 395 10.51 -33.44 12.67
CA ILE A 395 11.34 -32.24 12.80
C ILE A 395 12.19 -32.04 11.54
N GLU A 396 12.84 -33.10 11.04
CA GLU A 396 13.61 -33.04 9.80
C GLU A 396 12.74 -32.71 8.58
N ALA A 397 11.53 -33.24 8.50
CA ALA A 397 10.57 -32.92 7.45
C ALA A 397 10.12 -31.44 7.55
N LEU A 398 9.84 -30.95 8.76
CA LEU A 398 9.48 -29.56 8.98
C LEU A 398 10.64 -28.61 8.69
N ASP A 399 11.88 -28.96 9.04
CA ASP A 399 13.05 -28.15 8.74
C ASP A 399 13.37 -28.16 7.24
N LYS A 400 13.19 -29.29 6.55
CA LYS A 400 13.24 -29.33 5.07
C LYS A 400 12.15 -28.47 4.45
N VAL A 401 10.92 -28.51 4.94
CA VAL A 401 9.83 -27.64 4.46
C VAL A 401 10.15 -26.17 4.74
N ARG A 402 10.71 -25.82 5.90
CA ARG A 402 11.16 -24.46 6.25
C ARG A 402 12.28 -23.97 5.33
N GLN A 403 13.25 -24.83 5.00
CA GLN A 403 14.34 -24.50 4.08
C GLN A 403 13.85 -24.36 2.63
N LEU A 404 12.92 -25.21 2.18
CA LEU A 404 12.29 -25.12 0.85
C LEU A 404 11.34 -23.92 0.71
N SER A 405 10.80 -23.41 1.82
CA SER A 405 9.90 -22.24 1.84
C SER A 405 10.63 -20.93 1.49
N GLY A 406 11.97 -20.91 1.52
CA GLY A 406 12.77 -19.73 1.16
C GLY A 406 12.89 -19.47 -0.34
N THR A 407 12.76 -20.49 -1.20
CA THR A 407 12.90 -20.35 -2.66
C THR A 407 11.55 -20.25 -3.38
N ASN A 408 10.46 -20.75 -2.78
CA ASN A 408 9.10 -20.77 -3.35
C ASN A 408 9.00 -21.41 -4.76
N LEU A 409 10.01 -22.18 -5.16
CA LEU A 409 10.05 -22.83 -6.46
C LEU A 409 9.22 -24.11 -6.44
N ARG A 410 8.27 -24.21 -7.38
CA ARG A 410 7.34 -25.34 -7.48
C ARG A 410 7.27 -25.87 -8.89
N CYS A 411 7.11 -27.18 -9.02
CA CYS A 411 6.73 -27.79 -10.28
C CYS A 411 5.35 -27.27 -10.71
N ALA A 412 5.25 -26.75 -11.93
CA ALA A 412 4.01 -26.24 -12.51
C ALA A 412 2.93 -27.33 -12.57
N HIS A 413 3.32 -28.58 -12.85
CA HIS A 413 2.37 -29.69 -12.93
C HIS A 413 1.97 -30.25 -11.56
N CYS A 414 2.93 -30.77 -10.78
CA CYS A 414 2.60 -31.50 -9.53
C CYS A 414 2.62 -30.62 -8.28
N ARG A 415 2.92 -29.31 -8.42
CA ARG A 415 2.91 -28.29 -7.35
C ARG A 415 3.85 -28.55 -6.16
N LYS A 416 4.65 -29.61 -6.25
CA LYS A 416 5.69 -29.98 -5.28
C LYS A 416 6.75 -28.87 -5.20
N LEU A 417 7.16 -28.49 -3.99
CA LEU A 417 8.33 -27.64 -3.80
C LEU A 417 9.59 -28.39 -4.24
N CYS A 418 10.40 -27.74 -5.05
CA CYS A 418 11.63 -28.29 -5.61
C CYS A 418 12.76 -27.28 -5.42
N ASN A 419 14.00 -27.77 -5.30
CA ASN A 419 15.17 -26.91 -5.40
C ASN A 419 15.35 -26.45 -6.85
N GLU A 420 16.16 -25.41 -7.04
CA GLU A 420 16.53 -24.92 -8.36
C GLU A 420 17.19 -26.00 -9.23
N GLU A 421 18.05 -26.84 -8.63
CA GLU A 421 18.74 -27.95 -9.30
C GLU A 421 17.78 -29.07 -9.76
N ASP A 422 16.62 -29.19 -9.11
CA ASP A 422 15.62 -30.23 -9.39
C ASP A 422 14.56 -29.79 -10.41
N LEU A 423 14.70 -28.57 -10.96
CA LEU A 423 13.75 -27.94 -11.86
C LEU A 423 14.30 -27.71 -13.27
N TRP A 424 13.38 -27.80 -14.21
CA TRP A 424 13.63 -27.76 -15.65
C TRP A 424 12.65 -26.78 -16.29
N VAL A 425 13.13 -25.97 -17.22
CA VAL A 425 12.33 -25.06 -18.04
C VAL A 425 12.00 -25.75 -19.35
N CYS A 426 10.72 -25.88 -19.68
CA CYS A 426 10.29 -26.37 -20.98
C CYS A 426 10.20 -25.21 -21.99
N GLY A 427 11.04 -25.24 -23.03
CA GLY A 427 11.17 -24.18 -24.02
C GLY A 427 9.90 -24.00 -24.86
N ASP A 428 9.29 -25.10 -25.31
CA ASP A 428 8.06 -25.05 -26.11
C ASP A 428 6.88 -24.48 -25.32
N CYS A 429 6.78 -24.82 -24.02
CA CYS A 429 5.75 -24.24 -23.15
C CYS A 429 6.01 -22.76 -22.84
N ALA A 430 7.27 -22.33 -22.78
CA ALA A 430 7.63 -20.92 -22.63
C ALA A 430 7.29 -20.11 -23.88
N LEU A 431 7.48 -20.67 -25.08
CA LEU A 431 7.13 -20.02 -26.35
C LEU A 431 5.63 -19.97 -26.61
N ALA A 432 4.85 -20.89 -26.04
CA ALA A 432 3.39 -20.91 -26.15
C ALA A 432 2.71 -19.87 -25.23
N ASP A 433 3.39 -19.40 -24.17
CA ASP A 433 2.87 -18.36 -23.27
C ASP A 433 3.21 -16.97 -23.85
N SER A 434 2.22 -16.34 -24.48
CA SER A 434 2.38 -15.04 -25.13
C SER A 434 2.81 -13.92 -24.16
N ALA A 435 2.49 -14.05 -22.87
CA ALA A 435 2.92 -13.09 -21.85
C ALA A 435 4.40 -13.26 -21.50
N LEU A 436 4.88 -14.51 -21.43
CA LEU A 436 6.32 -14.80 -21.29
C LEU A 436 7.11 -14.37 -22.53
N VAL A 437 6.59 -14.59 -23.74
CA VAL A 437 7.25 -14.18 -24.98
C VAL A 437 7.31 -12.65 -25.11
N ALA A 438 6.22 -11.94 -24.80
CA ALA A 438 6.23 -10.47 -24.75
C ALA A 438 7.27 -9.98 -23.74
N TYR A 439 7.31 -10.60 -22.57
CA TYR A 439 8.27 -10.30 -21.52
C TYR A 439 9.73 -10.51 -21.95
N PHE A 440 10.06 -11.59 -22.67
CA PHE A 440 11.40 -11.82 -23.24
C PHE A 440 11.79 -10.80 -24.31
N LEU A 441 10.82 -10.11 -24.93
CA LEU A 441 11.05 -9.20 -26.06
C LEU A 441 11.05 -7.71 -25.68
N THR A 442 10.45 -7.31 -24.55
CA THR A 442 10.19 -5.90 -24.24
C THR A 442 11.00 -5.31 -23.09
N GLU A 443 11.52 -6.10 -22.14
CA GLU A 443 12.16 -5.56 -20.92
C GLU A 443 13.40 -6.33 -20.43
N GLU A 444 14.21 -5.67 -19.59
CA GLU A 444 15.32 -6.27 -18.85
C GLU A 444 14.76 -7.27 -17.82
N ILE A 445 15.22 -8.52 -17.88
CA ILE A 445 14.72 -9.59 -16.99
C ILE A 445 15.40 -9.52 -15.61
N PRO A 446 14.65 -9.60 -14.50
CA PRO A 446 15.13 -9.61 -13.13
C PRO A 446 16.02 -10.81 -12.84
N GLU A 447 16.88 -10.66 -11.84
CA GLU A 447 17.71 -11.73 -11.29
C GLU A 447 16.90 -12.86 -10.61
N SER A 448 15.57 -12.75 -10.51
CA SER A 448 14.68 -13.72 -9.86
C SER A 448 13.63 -14.31 -10.80
N VAL A 449 13.27 -15.58 -10.54
CA VAL A 449 12.24 -16.34 -11.26
C VAL A 449 10.88 -15.66 -11.07
N THR A 450 10.42 -14.92 -12.08
CA THR A 450 9.08 -14.30 -12.06
C THR A 450 7.95 -15.34 -11.99
N ASP A 451 6.75 -14.92 -11.57
CA ASP A 451 5.56 -15.78 -11.54
C ASP A 451 5.20 -16.40 -12.91
N GLY A 452 5.61 -15.78 -14.01
CA GLY A 452 5.51 -16.34 -15.35
C GLY A 452 6.38 -17.59 -15.51
N HIS A 453 7.64 -17.54 -15.08
CA HIS A 453 8.55 -18.69 -15.13
C HIS A 453 8.03 -19.88 -14.31
N LYS A 454 7.30 -19.65 -13.21
CA LYS A 454 6.70 -20.73 -12.40
C LYS A 454 5.68 -21.59 -13.15
N LYS A 455 5.14 -21.12 -14.30
CA LYS A 455 4.22 -21.88 -15.15
C LYS A 455 4.93 -22.88 -16.08
N VAL A 456 6.22 -22.67 -16.35
CA VAL A 456 7.02 -23.48 -17.28
C VAL A 456 8.14 -24.25 -16.62
N LEU A 457 8.18 -24.23 -15.27
CA LEU A 457 9.10 -24.99 -14.45
C LEU A 457 8.52 -26.35 -14.07
N PHE A 458 9.24 -27.42 -14.35
CA PHE A 458 8.79 -28.78 -14.07
C PHE A 458 9.87 -29.57 -13.34
N CYS A 459 9.49 -30.48 -12.46
CA CYS A 459 10.43 -31.45 -11.91
C CYS A 459 10.79 -32.49 -12.98
N ALA A 460 11.96 -33.14 -12.84
CA ALA A 460 12.45 -34.13 -13.79
C ALA A 460 11.40 -35.22 -14.14
N GLN A 461 10.66 -35.70 -13.14
CA GLN A 461 9.63 -36.71 -13.35
C GLN A 461 8.46 -36.20 -14.21
N CYS A 462 8.09 -34.92 -14.07
CA CYS A 462 7.01 -34.33 -14.87
C CYS A 462 7.48 -34.02 -16.30
N ILE A 463 8.72 -33.60 -16.50
CA ILE A 463 9.31 -33.48 -17.84
C ILE A 463 9.27 -34.82 -18.57
N LEU A 464 9.80 -35.87 -17.95
CA LEU A 464 9.88 -37.21 -18.53
C LEU A 464 8.50 -37.87 -18.77
N LYS A 465 7.43 -37.36 -18.16
CA LYS A 465 6.08 -37.95 -18.27
C LYS A 465 5.13 -37.12 -19.13
N HIS A 466 5.28 -35.80 -19.15
CA HIS A 466 4.32 -34.88 -19.78
C HIS A 466 4.94 -33.99 -20.87
N HIS A 467 6.27 -33.92 -20.95
CA HIS A 467 7.02 -33.09 -21.91
C HIS A 467 8.06 -33.92 -22.68
N THR A 468 7.73 -35.18 -22.99
CA THR A 468 8.66 -36.13 -23.64
C THR A 468 9.10 -35.74 -25.05
N SER A 469 8.33 -34.89 -25.72
CA SER A 469 8.59 -34.40 -27.08
C SER A 469 8.93 -32.92 -27.12
N HIS A 470 9.14 -32.28 -25.97
CA HIS A 470 9.48 -30.86 -25.89
C HIS A 470 10.96 -30.70 -25.55
N ASP A 471 11.55 -29.60 -26.01
CA ASP A 471 12.89 -29.23 -25.58
C ASP A 471 12.85 -28.64 -24.16
N ALA A 472 13.78 -29.08 -23.31
CA ALA A 472 13.82 -28.68 -21.92
C ALA A 472 15.26 -28.56 -21.42
N ASP A 473 15.55 -27.44 -20.79
CA ASP A 473 16.85 -27.14 -20.18
C ASP A 473 16.71 -27.11 -18.66
N GLN A 474 17.74 -27.54 -17.94
CA GLN A 474 17.80 -27.34 -16.50
C GLN A 474 17.79 -25.84 -16.18
N LEU A 475 17.08 -25.42 -15.13
CA LEU A 475 16.87 -24.01 -14.79
C LEU A 475 18.19 -23.23 -14.64
N SER A 476 19.21 -23.83 -14.04
CA SER A 476 20.54 -23.24 -13.89
C SER A 476 21.20 -22.91 -15.24
N SER A 477 21.21 -23.87 -16.17
CA SER A 477 21.78 -23.69 -17.51
C SER A 477 20.98 -22.69 -18.36
N PHE A 478 19.65 -22.65 -18.19
CA PHE A 478 18.80 -21.67 -18.86
C PHE A 478 19.16 -20.24 -18.46
N ARG A 479 19.40 -19.98 -17.16
CA ARG A 479 19.79 -18.65 -16.66
C ARG A 479 21.12 -18.16 -17.24
N GLU A 480 22.11 -19.05 -17.35
CA GLU A 480 23.41 -18.69 -17.93
C GLU A 480 23.29 -18.24 -19.39
N LYS A 481 22.57 -19.03 -20.21
CA LYS A 481 22.31 -18.68 -21.62
C LYS A 481 21.55 -17.36 -21.73
N PHE A 482 20.57 -17.15 -20.86
CA PHE A 482 19.75 -15.95 -20.85
C PHE A 482 20.57 -14.67 -20.55
N ASN A 483 21.45 -14.71 -19.55
CA ASN A 483 22.30 -13.56 -19.19
C ASN A 483 23.21 -13.11 -20.33
N LEU A 484 23.77 -14.05 -21.11
CA LEU A 484 24.61 -13.74 -22.27
C LEU A 484 23.86 -13.00 -23.37
N VAL A 485 22.57 -13.32 -23.59
CA VAL A 485 21.73 -12.63 -24.58
C VAL A 485 21.46 -11.19 -24.14
N ARG A 486 21.18 -10.98 -22.85
CA ARG A 486 20.92 -9.67 -22.26
C ARG A 486 22.10 -8.70 -22.42
N GLU A 487 23.32 -9.15 -22.14
CA GLU A 487 24.52 -8.31 -22.27
C GLU A 487 24.70 -7.79 -23.71
N ARG A 488 24.35 -8.61 -24.71
CA ARG A 488 24.42 -8.23 -26.12
C ARG A 488 23.35 -7.22 -26.54
N ASP A 489 22.12 -7.36 -26.05
CA ASP A 489 21.02 -6.42 -26.35
C ASP A 489 21.30 -5.02 -25.80
N SER A 490 21.73 -4.93 -24.53
CA SER A 490 22.10 -3.66 -23.89
C SER A 490 23.21 -2.93 -24.64
N ALA A 491 24.25 -3.66 -25.07
CA ALA A 491 25.34 -3.10 -25.86
C ALA A 491 24.87 -2.52 -27.21
N CYS A 492 23.83 -3.11 -27.82
CA CYS A 492 23.25 -2.63 -29.07
C CYS A 492 22.46 -1.32 -28.86
N LYS A 493 21.57 -1.28 -27.87
CA LYS A 493 20.76 -0.10 -27.52
C LYS A 493 21.61 1.12 -27.21
N LYS A 494 22.69 0.93 -26.43
CA LYS A 494 23.63 2.02 -26.10
C LYS A 494 24.23 2.66 -27.34
N ARG A 495 24.68 1.84 -28.31
CA ARG A 495 25.26 2.33 -29.56
C ARG A 495 24.26 3.13 -30.41
N VAL A 496 22.97 2.79 -30.36
CA VAL A 496 21.93 3.53 -31.08
C VAL A 496 21.74 4.92 -30.47
N ASN A 497 21.62 5.02 -29.15
CA ASN A 497 21.44 6.31 -28.47
C ASN A 497 22.64 7.25 -28.68
N GLU A 498 23.87 6.75 -28.64
CA GLU A 498 25.08 7.54 -28.92
C GLU A 498 25.09 8.16 -30.33
N VAL A 499 24.41 7.54 -31.30
CA VAL A 499 24.27 8.09 -32.66
C VAL A 499 23.24 9.22 -32.68
N PHE A 500 22.12 9.06 -31.97
CA PHE A 500 21.07 10.09 -31.89
C PHE A 500 21.53 11.37 -31.20
N GLU A 501 22.22 11.28 -30.06
CA GLU A 501 22.71 12.47 -29.35
C GLU A 501 23.67 13.31 -30.21
N LYS A 502 24.55 12.65 -30.97
CA LYS A 502 25.46 13.35 -31.90
C LYS A 502 24.71 14.09 -33.01
N PHE A 503 23.60 13.53 -33.46
CA PHE A 503 22.76 14.14 -34.49
C PHE A 503 22.07 15.41 -33.96
N GLU A 504 21.48 15.35 -32.77
CA GLU A 504 20.80 16.50 -32.14
C GLU A 504 21.75 17.67 -31.90
N ALA A 505 22.92 17.40 -31.31
CA ALA A 505 23.92 18.44 -31.04
C ALA A 505 24.36 19.17 -32.32
N THR A 506 24.53 18.42 -33.41
CA THR A 506 24.90 18.98 -34.72
C THR A 506 23.78 19.85 -35.31
N LEU A 507 22.53 19.48 -35.09
CA LEU A 507 21.36 20.23 -35.56
C LEU A 507 21.25 21.58 -34.84
N GLU A 508 21.38 21.58 -33.51
CA GLU A 508 21.27 22.78 -32.67
C GLU A 508 22.33 23.82 -33.03
N GLU A 509 23.59 23.38 -33.19
CA GLU A 509 24.71 24.25 -33.58
C GLU A 509 24.41 24.96 -34.91
N LYS A 510 23.93 24.22 -35.91
CA LYS A 510 23.63 24.77 -37.24
C LYS A 510 22.45 25.75 -37.22
N LEU A 511 21.40 25.47 -36.44
CA LEU A 511 20.25 26.38 -36.32
C LEU A 511 20.64 27.71 -35.66
N LYS A 512 21.46 27.65 -34.60
CA LYS A 512 21.90 28.85 -33.89
C LYS A 512 22.74 29.77 -34.78
N ALA A 513 23.75 29.22 -35.46
CA ALA A 513 24.64 29.98 -36.32
C ALA A 513 23.96 30.48 -37.61
N GLY A 514 23.10 29.65 -38.22
CA GLY A 514 22.49 29.95 -39.52
C GLY A 514 21.29 30.91 -39.46
N LEU A 515 20.54 30.91 -38.35
CA LEU A 515 19.26 31.63 -38.25
C LEU A 515 19.22 32.65 -37.14
N LEU A 516 19.63 32.28 -35.92
CA LEU A 516 19.39 33.09 -34.73
C LEU A 516 20.31 34.31 -34.67
N GLU A 517 21.62 34.11 -34.89
CA GLU A 517 22.62 35.18 -34.79
C GLU A 517 22.49 36.29 -35.84
N PRO A 518 22.26 35.99 -37.15
CA PRO A 518 22.03 37.03 -38.15
C PRO A 518 20.82 37.90 -37.84
N LEU A 519 19.73 37.29 -37.35
CA LEU A 519 18.50 38.01 -37.06
C LEU A 519 18.62 38.97 -35.87
N MET A 520 19.33 38.55 -34.82
CA MET A 520 19.61 39.44 -33.67
C MET A 520 20.38 40.69 -34.10
N LYS A 521 21.28 40.54 -35.08
CA LYS A 521 22.09 41.64 -35.60
C LYS A 521 21.23 42.66 -36.37
N ASP A 522 20.28 42.19 -37.19
CA ASP A 522 19.36 43.05 -37.94
C ASP A 522 18.48 43.89 -37.00
N ILE A 523 17.90 43.28 -35.97
CA ILE A 523 17.06 43.97 -34.96
C ILE A 523 17.85 45.07 -34.24
N GLN A 524 19.09 44.78 -33.84
CA GLN A 524 19.95 45.76 -33.19
C GLN A 524 20.32 46.94 -34.10
N GLN A 525 20.31 46.74 -35.42
CA GLN A 525 20.60 47.78 -36.39
C GLN A 525 19.38 48.68 -36.62
N GLU A 526 18.18 48.11 -36.73
CA GLU A 526 16.93 48.86 -36.86
C GLU A 526 16.61 49.68 -35.61
N LEU A 527 16.78 49.09 -34.42
CA LEU A 527 16.60 49.80 -33.15
C LEU A 527 17.54 51.02 -33.07
N ARG A 528 18.81 50.85 -33.46
CA ARG A 528 19.77 51.97 -33.50
C ARG A 528 19.37 53.07 -34.49
N GLY A 529 18.79 52.71 -35.63
CA GLY A 529 18.25 53.67 -36.60
C GLY A 529 17.08 54.49 -36.03
N ALA A 530 16.17 53.82 -35.30
CA ALA A 530 15.02 54.45 -34.67
C ALA A 530 15.41 55.44 -33.55
N PHE A 531 16.54 55.22 -32.85
CA PHE A 531 17.05 56.15 -31.84
C PHE A 531 17.73 57.41 -32.41
N ASN A 532 18.17 57.41 -33.67
CA ASN A 532 18.92 58.52 -34.29
C ASN A 532 18.03 59.55 -35.01
N THR A 533 16.74 59.30 -35.19
CA THR A 533 15.78 60.25 -35.77
C THR A 533 14.94 60.87 -34.66
N THR A 534 15.00 62.19 -34.54
CA THR A 534 14.57 63.00 -33.38
C THR A 534 13.07 62.89 -33.02
N ALA A 535 12.79 62.94 -31.71
CA ALA A 535 11.52 63.34 -31.06
C ALA A 535 10.29 62.40 -31.16
N TYR A 536 10.36 61.20 -30.57
CA TYR A 536 9.15 60.39 -30.30
C TYR A 536 8.87 60.21 -28.81
N SER A 537 7.58 60.31 -28.45
CA SER A 537 7.04 59.96 -27.14
C SER A 537 7.25 58.46 -26.84
N LYS A 538 7.57 58.12 -25.58
CA LYS A 538 7.80 56.74 -25.09
C LYS A 538 6.75 55.72 -25.58
N ARG A 539 5.48 56.13 -25.68
CA ARG A 539 4.38 55.28 -26.18
C ARG A 539 4.52 54.86 -27.65
N VAL A 540 5.17 55.67 -28.49
CA VAL A 540 5.36 55.36 -29.91
C VAL A 540 6.54 54.40 -30.09
N LEU A 541 7.58 54.53 -29.28
CA LEU A 541 8.71 53.60 -29.23
C LEU A 541 8.27 52.21 -28.74
N ASP A 542 7.46 52.15 -27.69
CA ASP A 542 6.94 50.88 -27.16
C ASP A 542 6.04 50.15 -28.17
N LYS A 543 5.23 50.89 -28.93
CA LYS A 543 4.38 50.33 -29.98
C LYS A 543 5.19 49.81 -31.17
N SER A 544 6.20 50.57 -31.62
CA SER A 544 7.11 50.16 -32.70
C SER A 544 7.91 48.90 -32.33
N ALA A 545 8.38 48.80 -31.09
CA ALA A 545 9.07 47.62 -30.59
C ALA A 545 8.16 46.38 -30.54
N ALA A 546 6.90 46.54 -30.12
CA ALA A 546 5.93 45.44 -30.11
C ALA A 546 5.58 44.97 -31.53
N ASP A 547 5.42 45.89 -32.48
CA ASP A 547 5.14 45.56 -33.88
C ASP A 547 6.32 44.79 -34.52
N MET A 548 7.58 45.14 -34.18
CA MET A 548 8.78 44.40 -34.61
C MET A 548 8.86 42.98 -34.04
N VAL A 549 8.54 42.79 -32.75
CA VAL A 549 8.51 41.45 -32.13
C VAL A 549 7.43 40.57 -32.77
N SER A 550 6.28 41.13 -33.11
CA SER A 550 5.20 40.37 -33.76
C SER A 550 5.49 40.01 -35.24
N ASP A 551 6.25 40.84 -35.97
CA ASP A 551 6.73 40.46 -37.31
C ASP A 551 7.83 39.40 -37.25
N PHE A 552 8.66 39.44 -36.20
CA PHE A 552 9.67 38.43 -35.89
C PHE A 552 9.06 37.05 -35.62
N GLU A 553 8.05 36.95 -34.76
CA GLU A 553 7.34 35.69 -34.48
C GLU A 553 6.76 35.08 -35.76
N ARG A 554 6.21 35.93 -36.64
CA ARG A 554 5.66 35.48 -37.94
C ARG A 554 6.71 34.96 -38.91
N ARG A 555 7.95 35.47 -38.88
CA ARG A 555 9.04 34.95 -39.72
C ARG A 555 9.55 33.59 -39.20
N LEU A 556 9.69 33.43 -37.89
CA LEU A 556 10.09 32.15 -37.28
C LEU A 556 9.08 31.03 -37.59
N LEU A 557 7.78 31.32 -37.43
CA LEU A 557 6.72 30.35 -37.71
C LEU A 557 6.73 29.86 -39.16
N ARG A 558 7.12 30.69 -40.14
CA ARG A 558 7.25 30.27 -41.55
C ARG A 558 8.46 29.38 -41.79
N ILE A 559 9.55 29.58 -41.07
CA ILE A 559 10.77 28.77 -41.20
C ILE A 559 10.53 27.38 -40.61
N VAL A 560 9.87 27.31 -39.44
CA VAL A 560 9.45 26.03 -38.82
C VAL A 560 8.53 25.25 -39.76
N ALA A 561 7.49 25.89 -40.30
CA ALA A 561 6.56 25.24 -41.24
C ALA A 561 7.25 24.73 -42.52
N ASN A 562 8.30 25.41 -42.99
CA ASN A 562 9.07 24.95 -44.15
C ASN A 562 9.93 23.71 -43.81
N ILE A 563 10.51 23.64 -42.61
CA ILE A 563 11.27 22.46 -42.13
C ILE A 563 10.32 21.25 -42.00
N ASP A 564 9.15 21.45 -41.40
CA ASP A 564 8.13 20.39 -41.29
C ASP A 564 7.72 19.85 -42.67
N SER A 565 7.50 20.73 -43.64
CA SER A 565 7.15 20.33 -45.02
C SER A 565 8.26 19.60 -45.77
N GLN A 566 9.52 19.74 -45.36
CA GLN A 566 10.64 18.99 -45.92
C GLN A 566 10.78 17.61 -45.25
N PHE A 567 10.61 17.54 -43.93
CA PHE A 567 10.59 16.27 -43.20
C PHE A 567 9.43 15.36 -43.64
N GLU A 568 8.24 15.91 -43.88
CA GLU A 568 7.11 15.13 -44.40
C GLU A 568 7.41 14.56 -45.80
N ARG A 569 8.09 15.32 -46.67
CA ARG A 569 8.48 14.86 -48.01
C ARG A 569 9.52 13.73 -47.97
N ASP A 570 10.49 13.81 -47.07
CA ASP A 570 11.54 12.78 -46.93
C ASP A 570 11.03 11.51 -46.21
N SER A 571 10.05 11.64 -45.30
CA SER A 571 9.41 10.51 -44.62
C SER A 571 8.64 9.57 -45.57
N ILE A 572 8.16 10.09 -46.70
CA ILE A 572 7.44 9.32 -47.73
C ILE A 572 8.41 8.46 -48.57
N VAL A 573 9.71 8.79 -48.59
CA VAL A 573 10.73 8.08 -49.40
C VAL A 573 11.41 6.95 -48.62
N GLY A 574 11.22 6.87 -47.30
CA GLY A 574 11.73 5.80 -46.45
C GLY A 574 10.99 4.46 -46.62
N GLU A 575 11.23 3.77 -47.73
CA GLU A 575 10.75 2.40 -47.98
C GLU A 575 11.09 1.48 -46.79
N LYS A 576 10.04 0.90 -46.19
CA LYS A 576 10.09 -0.15 -45.17
C LYS A 576 10.89 -1.36 -45.67
N ARG A 577 12.19 -1.40 -45.40
CA ARG A 577 12.95 -2.67 -45.41
C ARG A 577 12.58 -3.45 -44.15
N ARG A 578 11.57 -4.32 -44.27
CA ARG A 578 11.31 -5.41 -43.32
C ARG A 578 12.55 -6.30 -43.25
N TYR A 579 13.24 -6.31 -42.12
CA TYR A 579 14.15 -7.38 -41.78
C TYR A 579 13.31 -8.58 -41.32
N ASN A 580 13.13 -9.57 -42.19
CA ASN A 580 12.67 -10.89 -41.79
C ASN A 580 13.79 -11.55 -40.98
N ILE A 581 13.59 -11.71 -39.68
CA ILE A 581 14.39 -12.61 -38.86
C ILE A 581 13.62 -13.94 -38.82
N SER A 582 14.00 -14.85 -39.70
CA SER A 582 13.58 -16.24 -39.65
C SER A 582 14.39 -16.96 -38.57
N PHE A 583 13.76 -17.42 -37.50
CA PHE A 583 14.36 -18.45 -36.65
C PHE A 583 14.02 -19.81 -37.25
N GLY A 584 15.05 -20.51 -37.70
CA GLY A 584 14.95 -21.79 -38.38
C GLY A 584 14.55 -22.90 -37.43
N THR A 585 13.69 -23.78 -37.95
CA THR A 585 13.45 -25.15 -37.51
C THR A 585 14.73 -25.98 -37.48
N VAL A 586 14.92 -26.78 -36.43
CA VAL A 586 15.56 -28.10 -36.50
C VAL A 586 14.68 -29.08 -35.73
#